data_AF-A0A7C3EFM8-F1
#
_entry.id   AF-A0A7C3EFM8-F1
#
_cell.length_a   1.000
_cell.length_b   1.000
_cell.length_c   1.000
_cell.angle_alpha   90.00
_cell.angle_beta   90.00
_cell.angle_gamma   90.00
#
_symmetry.space_group_name_H-M   'P 1'
#
loop_
_entity.id
_entity.type
_entity.pdbx_description
1 polymer ?
#
loop_
_entity_poly.entity_id
_entity_poly.type
_entity_poly.pdbx_seq_one_letter_code
_entity_poly.pdbx_strand_id
1 'polypeptide(L)' 'MVIQEIYLLTKHGRFSSEYIESIPVWKRRYYLHLLEKEAKETKEIFEKQARKNKTLSVSGIRKR' A
#
# COMPACT_ATOMS: atom_id res chain seq x y z
N MET A 1 18.09 4.00 7.84
CA MET A 1 17.36 4.50 6.66
C MET A 1 17.50 3.56 5.45
N VAL A 2 18.69 3.28 4.92
CA VAL A 2 18.86 2.39 3.75
C VAL A 2 18.34 0.95 4.00
N ILE A 3 18.60 0.37 5.17
CA ILE A 3 18.10 -0.97 5.53
C ILE A 3 16.57 -1.04 5.57
N GLN A 4 15.91 0.03 6.01
CA GLN A 4 14.44 0.10 6.04
C GLN A 4 13.86 0.19 4.62
N GLU A 5 14.50 0.97 3.74
CA GLU A 5 14.11 1.05 2.31
C GLU A 5 14.23 -0.34 1.65
N ILE A 6 15.35 -1.04 1.87
CA ILE A 6 15.57 -2.40 1.34
C ILE A 6 14.52 -3.37 1.89
N TYR A 7 14.23 -3.32 3.19
CA TYR A 7 13.21 -4.18 3.80
C TYR A 7 11.82 -3.95 3.22
N LEU A 8 11.40 -2.68 3.09
CA LEU A 8 10.07 -2.35 2.57
C LEU A 8 9.91 -2.81 1.12
N LEU A 9 10.93 -2.57 0.29
CA LEU A 9 10.87 -2.95 -1.11
C LEU A 9 10.98 -4.47 -1.33
N THR A 10 11.76 -5.19 -0.52
CA THR A 10 11.85 -6.66 -0.61
C THR A 10 10.57 -7.34 -0.11
N LYS A 11 10.00 -6.87 1.01
CA LYS A 11 8.79 -7.48 1.60
C LYS A 11 7.51 -7.12 0.88
N HIS A 12 7.34 -5.86 0.47
CA HIS A 12 6.09 -5.38 -0.12
C HIS A 12 6.18 -5.21 -1.64
N GLY A 13 7.36 -4.84 -2.15
CA GLY A 13 7.58 -4.64 -3.59
C GLY A 13 7.99 -5.90 -4.35
N ARG A 14 8.18 -7.04 -3.66
CA ARG A 14 8.60 -8.34 -4.23
C ARG A 14 9.89 -8.27 -5.05
N PHE A 15 10.74 -7.30 -4.75
CA PHE A 15 12.06 -7.20 -5.35
C PHE A 15 13.03 -8.19 -4.67
N SER A 16 14.02 -8.67 -5.43
CA SER A 16 15.16 -9.39 -4.85
C SER A 16 16.04 -8.42 -4.04
N SER A 17 16.57 -8.89 -2.91
CA SER A 17 17.51 -8.10 -2.08
C SER A 17 18.77 -7.74 -2.88
N GLU A 18 19.31 -8.68 -3.65
CA GLU A 18 20.50 -8.48 -4.50
C GLU A 18 20.28 -7.38 -5.55
N TYR A 19 19.07 -7.32 -6.12
CA TYR A 19 18.72 -6.27 -7.07
C TYR A 19 18.66 -4.90 -6.40
N ILE A 20 18.09 -4.81 -5.20
CA ILE A 20 17.92 -3.51 -4.53
C ILE A 20 19.24 -2.97 -3.98
N GLU A 21 20.10 -3.85 -3.50
CA GLU A 21 21.42 -3.48 -3.02
C GLU A 21 22.31 -2.99 -4.16
N SER A 22 22.19 -3.58 -5.36
CA SER A 22 22.97 -3.20 -6.54
C SER A 22 22.52 -1.91 -7.24
N ILE A 23 21.29 -1.44 -7.03
CA ILE A 23 20.81 -0.20 -7.67
C ILE A 23 21.17 1.07 -6.88
N PRO A 24 21.24 2.24 -7.55
CA PRO A 24 21.47 3.52 -6.88
C PRO A 24 20.35 3.92 -5.90
N VAL A 25 20.71 4.72 -4.88
CA VAL A 25 19.79 5.23 -3.85
C VAL A 25 18.58 5.96 -4.45
N TRP A 26 18.77 6.80 -5.47
CA TRP A 26 17.67 7.55 -6.09
C TRP A 26 16.61 6.62 -6.70
N LYS A 27 17.05 5.48 -7.24
CA LYS A 27 16.17 4.47 -7.85
C LYS A 27 15.41 3.69 -6.79
N ARG A 28 16.06 3.35 -5.67
CA ARG A 28 15.38 2.79 -4.48
C ARG A 28 14.26 3.71 -3.98
N ARG A 29 14.57 4.99 -3.82
CA ARG A 29 13.58 6.00 -3.37
C ARG A 29 12.42 6.15 -4.34
N TYR A 30 12.70 6.10 -5.64
CA TYR A 30 11.66 6.13 -6.66
C TYR A 30 10.70 4.93 -6.54
N TYR A 31 11.22 3.71 -6.40
CA TYR A 31 10.37 2.54 -6.18
C TYR A 31 9.58 2.62 -4.87
N LEU A 32 10.19 3.16 -3.82
CA LEU A 32 9.51 3.34 -2.54
C LEU A 32 8.33 4.31 -2.68
N HIS A 33 8.52 5.41 -3.41
CA HIS A 33 7.45 6.37 -3.71
C HIS A 33 6.29 5.74 -4.49
N LEU A 34 6.57 4.89 -5.48
CA LEU A 34 5.53 4.16 -6.21
C LEU A 34 4.75 3.23 -5.28
N LEU A 35 5.45 2.51 -4.41
CA LEU A 35 4.84 1.57 -3.47
C LEU A 35 3.94 2.29 -2.44
N GLU A 36 4.38 3.45 -1.95
CA GLU A 36 3.56 4.31 -1.08
C GLU A 36 2.31 4.83 -1.79
N LYS A 37 2.43 5.20 -3.06
CA LYS A 37 1.29 5.68 -3.87
C LYS A 37 0.25 4.57 -4.04
N GLU A 38 0.67 3.36 -4.40
CA GLU A 38 -0.24 2.20 -4.51
C GLU A 38 -0.90 1.86 -3.17
N ALA A 39 -0.14 1.89 -2.07
CA ALA A 39 -0.67 1.65 -0.72
C ALA A 39 -1.72 2.70 -0.31
N LYS A 40 -1.55 3.94 -0.76
CA LYS A 40 -2.52 5.01 -0.52
C LYS A 40 -3.80 4.80 -1.33
N GLU A 41 -3.66 4.52 -2.62
CA GLU A 41 -4.81 4.30 -3.52
C GLU A 41 -5.65 3.10 -3.08
N THR A 42 -4.99 2.00 -2.70
CA THR A 42 -5.66 0.80 -2.18
C THR A 42 -6.39 1.07 -0.85
N LYS A 43 -5.79 1.83 0.07
CA LYS A 43 -6.47 2.28 1.30
C LYS A 43 -7.71 3.10 1.00
N GLU A 44 -7.63 4.05 0.08
CA GLU A 44 -8.78 4.89 -0.30
C GLU A 44 -9.92 4.05 -0.89
N ILE A 45 -9.62 3.03 -1.69
CA ILE A 45 -10.61 2.09 -2.23
C ILE A 45 -11.25 1.28 -1.09
N PHE A 46 -10.44 0.75 -0.19
CA PHE A 46 -10.92 -0.04 0.95
C PHE A 46 -11.82 0.80 1.88
N GLU A 47 -11.41 2.03 2.19
CA GLU A 47 -12.24 2.94 3.00
C GLU A 47 -13.55 3.30 2.30
N LYS A 48 -13.54 3.53 0.99
CA LYS A 48 -14.77 3.79 0.21
C LYS A 48 -15.70 2.58 0.24
N GLN A 49 -15.18 1.36 0.11
CA GLN A 49 -15.96 0.12 0.21
C GLN A 49 -16.51 -0.10 1.62
N ALA A 50 -15.70 0.11 2.66
CA ALA A 50 -16.12 -0.01 4.05
C ALA A 50 -17.26 0.96 4.40
N ARG A 51 -17.19 2.21 3.90
CA ARG A 51 -18.28 3.20 4.07
C ARG A 51 -19.56 2.76 3.37
N LYS A 52 -19.49 2.22 2.15
CA LYS A 52 -20.66 1.68 1.42
C LYS A 52 -21.30 0.50 2.16
N ASN A 53 -20.50 -0.40 2.71
CA ASN A 53 -21.03 -1.55 3.46
C ASN A 53 -21.68 -1.12 4.78
N LYS A 54 -21.12 -0.10 5.46
CA LYS A 54 -21.71 0.47 6.69
C LYS A 54 -23.05 1.17 6.45
N THR A 55 -23.22 1.88 5.32
CA THR A 55 -24.53 2.48 4.98
C THR A 55 -25.58 1.42 4.63
N LEU A 56 -25.19 0.34 3.96
CA LEU A 56 -26.09 -0.78 3.63
C LEU A 56 -26.54 -1.56 4.88
N SER A 57 -25.66 -1.75 5.88
CA SER A 57 -26.05 -2.43 7.12
C SER A 57 -27.00 -1.61 7.99
N VAL A 58 -26.93 -0.28 7.95
CA VAL A 58 -27.81 0.62 8.72
C VAL A 58 -29.20 0.74 8.07
N SER A 59 -29.29 0.69 6.73
CA SER A 59 -30.58 0.77 6.03
C SER A 59 -31.42 -0.51 6.13
N GLY A 60 -30.79 -1.68 6.31
CA GLY A 60 -31.49 -2.95 6.54
C GLY A 60 -32.13 -3.10 7.93
N ILE A 61 -31.69 -2.32 8.93
CA ILE A 61 -32.20 -2.39 10.30
C ILE A 61 -33.48 -1.54 10.48
N ARG A 62 -33.66 -0.49 9.67
CA ARG A 62 -34.80 0.46 9.79
C ARG A 62 -36.14 -0.05 9.24
N LYS A 63 -36.23 -1.31 8.80
CA LYS A 63 -37.46 -1.92 8.22
C LYS A 63 -38.02 -3.11 9.00
N ARG A 64 -37.71 -3.23 10.30
CA ARG A 64 -38.40 -4.17 11.20
C ARG A 64 -39.17 -3.41 12.26
#